data_AF-A0A7C3WQQ3-F1
#
_entry.id   AF-A0A7C3WQQ3-F1
#
_cell.length_a   1.000
_cell.length_b   1.000
_cell.length_c   1.000
_cell.angle_alpha   90.00
_cell.angle_beta   90.00
_cell.angle_gamma   90.00
#
_symmetry.space_group_name_H-M   'P 1'
#
loop_
_entity.id
_entity.type
_entity.pdbx_description
1 polymer ?
#
loop_
_entity_poly.entity_id
_entity_poly.type
_entity_poly.pdbx_seq_one_letter_code
_entity_poly.pdbx_strand_id
1 'polypeptide(L)'
;MIEQIDIAPTIAEMLEIPFQADGKPIPEIIEYGKKCVKIILLIIDSLGYSQYFNWLNFFNSAIKNGKLYKCKINADKTTPAIASILSGKKPENHKVYQTEDVYKSEFKSILETASSLGFKTAVIMEEKGALTFKNRINLIKPVKNREDIIEFDNEVKEKTLEALNEECKLITAHFRILDKLGYDVKTVKIVNENITSIFNFCKSKSLIMICGDHPPHNSKEIYIPVIVVKT
;
A
#
# COMPACT_ATOMS: atom_id res chain seq x y z
N MET A 1 -17.95 -6.25 -6.19
CA MET A 1 -16.58 -6.65 -6.61
C MET A 1 -15.66 -5.56 -6.11
N ILE A 2 -14.53 -5.91 -5.50
CA ILE A 2 -13.57 -4.93 -4.98
C ILE A 2 -12.65 -4.47 -6.11
N GLU A 3 -12.38 -3.17 -6.17
CA GLU A 3 -11.46 -2.51 -7.11
C GLU A 3 -10.35 -1.76 -6.35
N GLN A 4 -9.23 -1.43 -7.02
CA GLN A 4 -8.12 -0.70 -6.39
C GLN A 4 -8.56 0.64 -5.81
N ILE A 5 -9.46 1.32 -6.52
CA ILE A 5 -10.03 2.59 -6.11
C ILE A 5 -10.88 2.52 -4.83
N ASP A 6 -11.21 1.32 -4.35
CA ASP A 6 -11.96 1.11 -3.11
C ASP A 6 -11.06 1.18 -1.86
N ILE A 7 -9.73 1.11 -2.01
CA ILE A 7 -8.80 1.08 -0.88
C ILE A 7 -8.77 2.42 -0.12
N ALA A 8 -8.55 3.55 -0.81
CA ALA A 8 -8.56 4.87 -0.18
C ALA A 8 -9.87 5.21 0.56
N PRO A 9 -11.08 5.06 -0.02
CA PRO A 9 -12.32 5.32 0.71
C PRO A 9 -12.56 4.33 1.86
N THR A 10 -12.04 3.10 1.79
CA THR A 10 -12.05 2.17 2.93
C THR A 10 -11.22 2.71 4.10
N ILE A 11 -10.01 3.21 3.81
CA ILE A 11 -9.14 3.83 4.82
C ILE A 11 -9.79 5.10 5.38
N ALA A 12 -10.43 5.91 4.54
CA ALA A 12 -11.13 7.12 4.96
C ALA A 12 -12.25 6.83 5.97
N GLU A 13 -13.10 5.85 5.67
CA GLU A 13 -14.20 5.43 6.55
C GLU A 13 -13.65 4.92 7.89
N MET A 14 -12.57 4.14 7.86
CA MET A 14 -11.92 3.65 9.08
C MET A 14 -11.28 4.76 9.94
N LEU A 15 -10.87 5.88 9.32
CA LEU A 15 -10.36 7.06 10.00
C LEU A 15 -11.45 8.07 10.34
N GLU A 16 -12.71 7.79 9.96
CA GLU A 16 -13.87 8.67 10.14
C GLU A 16 -13.66 10.06 9.51
N ILE A 17 -13.03 10.11 8.32
CA ILE A 17 -12.76 11.36 7.61
C ILE A 17 -13.56 11.49 6.30
N PRO A 18 -13.99 12.70 5.92
CA PRO A 18 -14.60 12.94 4.63
C PRO A 18 -13.58 12.72 3.50
N PHE A 19 -13.94 11.92 2.51
CA PHE A 19 -13.07 11.63 1.37
C PHE A 19 -13.89 11.41 0.10
N GLN A 20 -13.53 12.09 -0.99
CA GLN A 20 -14.22 11.98 -2.26
C GLN A 20 -13.47 11.02 -3.19
N ALA A 21 -14.01 9.81 -3.38
CA ALA A 21 -13.48 8.79 -4.26
C ALA A 21 -14.46 8.47 -5.41
N ASP A 22 -13.96 7.78 -6.44
CA ASP A 22 -14.82 7.10 -7.42
C ASP A 22 -15.18 5.67 -6.96
N GLY A 23 -14.30 5.07 -6.15
CA GLY A 23 -14.55 3.80 -5.46
C GLY A 23 -15.46 3.94 -4.24
N LYS A 24 -15.74 2.81 -3.59
CA LYS A 24 -16.60 2.72 -2.41
C LYS A 24 -15.87 2.03 -1.26
N PRO A 25 -16.10 2.42 0.00
CA PRO A 25 -15.54 1.71 1.14
C PRO A 25 -15.96 0.22 1.13
N ILE A 26 -15.07 -0.67 1.56
CA ILE A 26 -15.26 -2.12 1.62
C ILE A 26 -15.77 -2.49 3.02
N PRO A 27 -17.08 -2.75 3.21
CA PRO A 27 -17.68 -2.90 4.55
C PRO A 27 -17.05 -4.02 5.38
N GLU A 28 -16.65 -5.11 4.73
CA GLU A 28 -16.05 -6.26 5.39
C GLU A 28 -14.66 -5.93 5.97
N ILE A 29 -13.89 -5.05 5.31
CA ILE A 29 -12.60 -4.59 5.83
C ILE A 29 -12.80 -3.61 6.97
N ILE A 30 -13.78 -2.73 6.89
CA ILE A 30 -14.11 -1.78 7.97
C ILE A 30 -14.56 -2.53 9.23
N GLU A 31 -15.51 -3.46 9.09
CA GLU A 31 -16.00 -4.25 10.22
C GLU A 31 -14.91 -5.19 10.74
N TYR A 32 -14.09 -5.77 9.85
CA TYR A 32 -12.89 -6.47 10.28
C TYR A 32 -12.04 -5.51 11.09
N GLY A 33 -11.49 -4.43 10.55
CA GLY A 33 -10.63 -3.45 11.22
C GLY A 33 -11.25 -2.64 12.37
N LYS A 34 -12.50 -2.90 12.77
CA LYS A 34 -13.17 -2.23 13.89
C LYS A 34 -12.29 -2.28 15.14
N LYS A 35 -12.11 -1.10 15.77
CA LYS A 35 -11.20 -0.82 16.91
C LYS A 35 -9.72 -0.65 16.58
N CYS A 36 -9.28 -0.87 15.33
CA CYS A 36 -7.94 -0.48 14.93
C CYS A 36 -7.86 1.05 14.84
N VAL A 37 -6.80 1.63 15.40
CA VAL A 37 -6.60 3.10 15.49
C VAL A 37 -5.40 3.57 14.68
N LYS A 38 -4.72 2.63 14.01
CA LYS A 38 -3.58 2.85 13.14
C LYS A 38 -3.73 1.95 11.92
N ILE A 39 -3.43 2.49 10.73
CA ILE A 39 -3.51 1.77 9.47
C ILE A 39 -2.14 1.81 8.78
N ILE A 40 -1.66 0.67 8.32
CA ILE A 40 -0.44 0.51 7.55
C ILE A 40 -0.80 -0.09 6.20
N LEU A 41 -0.64 0.67 5.13
CA LEU A 41 -0.84 0.23 3.76
C LEU A 41 0.51 -0.14 3.15
N LEU A 42 0.72 -1.43 2.90
CA LEU A 42 1.88 -1.97 2.20
C LEU A 42 1.48 -2.27 0.75
N ILE A 43 2.07 -1.55 -0.20
CA ILE A 43 1.89 -1.77 -1.63
C ILE A 43 3.12 -2.54 -2.13
N ILE A 44 2.91 -3.68 -2.77
CA ILE A 44 3.96 -4.55 -3.28
C ILE A 44 3.91 -4.54 -4.81
N ASP A 45 4.95 -4.01 -5.44
CA ASP A 45 5.08 -3.90 -6.89
C ASP A 45 4.92 -5.28 -7.56
N SER A 46 4.07 -5.36 -8.58
CA SER A 46 3.81 -6.58 -9.36
C SER A 46 3.19 -7.77 -8.59
N LEU A 47 2.60 -7.56 -7.40
CA LEU A 47 1.92 -8.62 -6.66
C LEU A 47 0.52 -8.93 -7.24
N GLY A 48 0.42 -9.95 -8.10
CA GLY A 48 -0.87 -10.48 -8.58
C GLY A 48 -1.53 -11.48 -7.62
N TYR A 49 -2.85 -11.67 -7.76
CA TYR A 49 -3.67 -12.49 -6.86
C TYR A 49 -3.27 -13.98 -6.93
N SER A 50 -3.08 -14.52 -8.13
CA SER A 50 -2.63 -15.90 -8.35
C SER A 50 -1.23 -16.14 -7.79
N GLN A 51 -0.32 -15.17 -7.93
CA GLN A 51 1.03 -15.30 -7.37
C GLN A 51 0.99 -15.36 -5.84
N TYR A 52 0.24 -14.47 -5.20
CA TYR A 52 0.05 -14.51 -3.75
C TYR A 52 -0.51 -15.86 -3.29
N PHE A 53 -1.54 -16.38 -3.97
CA PHE A 53 -2.15 -17.66 -3.61
C PHE A 53 -1.15 -18.82 -3.64
N ASN A 54 -0.25 -18.84 -4.63
CA ASN A 54 0.80 -19.85 -4.76
C ASN A 54 1.84 -19.79 -3.64
N TRP A 55 1.92 -18.66 -2.93
CA TRP A 55 2.92 -18.45 -1.87
C TRP A 55 2.33 -18.43 -0.46
N LEU A 56 1.03 -18.70 -0.30
CA LEU A 56 0.36 -18.68 1.01
C LEU A 56 1.08 -19.48 2.09
N ASN A 57 1.82 -20.53 1.72
CA ASN A 57 2.56 -21.36 2.66
C ASN A 57 3.92 -20.79 3.09
N PHE A 58 4.42 -19.74 2.43
CA PHE A 58 5.64 -19.03 2.82
C PHE A 58 5.35 -17.85 3.73
N PHE A 59 4.12 -17.35 3.75
CA PHE A 59 3.72 -16.30 4.67
C PHE A 59 3.60 -16.82 6.10
N ASN A 60 3.93 -15.96 7.07
CA ASN A 60 3.73 -16.28 8.47
C ASN A 60 2.26 -16.59 8.80
N SER A 61 2.00 -17.25 9.93
CA SER A 61 0.64 -17.68 10.31
C SER A 61 -0.35 -16.52 10.47
N ALA A 62 0.10 -15.34 10.93
CA ALA A 62 -0.76 -14.18 11.10
C ALA A 62 -1.27 -13.64 9.76
N ILE A 63 -0.37 -13.49 8.77
CA ILE A 63 -0.70 -13.04 7.42
C ILE A 63 -1.57 -14.09 6.73
N LYS A 64 -1.24 -15.38 6.89
CA LYS A 64 -2.03 -16.50 6.34
C LYS A 64 -3.45 -16.56 6.91
N ASN A 65 -3.63 -16.21 8.18
CA ASN A 65 -4.94 -16.17 8.85
C ASN A 65 -5.67 -14.82 8.71
N GLY A 66 -5.08 -13.86 7.98
CA GLY A 66 -5.72 -12.60 7.62
C GLY A 66 -6.93 -12.80 6.71
N LYS A 67 -7.63 -11.71 6.39
CA LYS A 67 -8.70 -11.73 5.38
C LYS A 67 -8.12 -11.41 4.01
N LEU A 68 -8.28 -12.32 3.07
CA LEU A 68 -7.87 -12.16 1.67
C LEU A 68 -9.08 -11.78 0.81
N TYR A 69 -8.91 -10.74 0.01
CA TYR A 69 -9.88 -10.28 -0.96
C TYR A 69 -9.26 -10.24 -2.36
N LYS A 70 -10.07 -10.62 -3.36
CA LYS A 70 -9.71 -10.50 -4.77
C LYS A 70 -10.11 -9.11 -5.27
N CYS A 71 -9.14 -8.31 -5.66
CA CYS A 71 -9.32 -6.92 -6.03
C CYS A 71 -8.95 -6.71 -7.51
N LYS A 72 -9.84 -6.08 -8.28
CA LYS A 72 -9.64 -5.81 -9.71
C LYS A 72 -8.79 -4.56 -9.88
N ILE A 73 -7.83 -4.60 -10.81
CA ILE A 73 -7.01 -3.43 -11.13
C ILE A 73 -7.75 -2.38 -11.95
N ASN A 74 -7.40 -1.12 -11.72
CA ASN A 74 -7.82 0.02 -12.53
C ASN A 74 -6.69 0.53 -13.44
N ALA A 75 -5.43 0.16 -13.14
CA ALA A 75 -4.26 0.42 -13.97
C ALA A 75 -3.28 -0.76 -13.93
N ASP A 76 -2.49 -0.92 -14.99
CA ASP A 76 -1.51 -2.01 -15.19
C ASP A 76 -0.04 -1.53 -15.09
N LYS A 77 0.16 -0.29 -14.63
CA LYS A 77 1.47 0.33 -14.39
C LYS A 77 1.52 0.91 -12.98
N THR A 78 2.69 0.83 -12.34
CA THR A 78 2.94 1.26 -10.96
C THR A 78 2.40 2.66 -10.65
N THR A 79 2.81 3.69 -11.40
CA THR A 79 2.43 5.08 -11.10
C THR A 79 0.91 5.33 -11.12
N PRO A 80 0.18 5.03 -12.22
CA PRO A 80 -1.28 5.20 -12.22
C PRO A 80 -1.99 4.28 -11.22
N ALA A 81 -1.46 3.08 -10.96
CA ALA A 81 -2.04 2.17 -9.97
C ALA A 81 -1.92 2.71 -8.55
N ILE A 82 -0.73 3.14 -8.12
CA ILE A 82 -0.53 3.77 -6.81
C ILE A 82 -1.37 5.03 -6.69
N ALA A 83 -1.46 5.85 -7.74
CA ALA A 83 -2.33 7.02 -7.76
C ALA A 83 -3.80 6.63 -7.56
N SER A 84 -4.29 5.57 -8.23
CA SER A 84 -5.65 5.05 -8.05
C SER A 84 -5.89 4.51 -6.64
N ILE A 85 -4.95 3.73 -6.09
CA ILE A 85 -5.02 3.16 -4.73
C ILE A 85 -5.11 4.28 -3.68
N LEU A 86 -4.30 5.33 -3.82
CA LEU A 86 -4.17 6.39 -2.81
C LEU A 86 -5.22 7.50 -2.96
N SER A 87 -5.70 7.79 -4.17
CA SER A 87 -6.74 8.81 -4.38
C SER A 87 -8.16 8.23 -4.39
N GLY A 88 -8.30 6.92 -4.58
CA GLY A 88 -9.60 6.29 -4.83
C GLY A 88 -10.24 6.73 -6.15
N LYS A 89 -9.46 7.33 -7.06
CA LYS A 89 -9.91 7.80 -8.37
C LYS A 89 -9.47 6.86 -9.47
N LYS A 90 -10.25 6.79 -10.54
CA LYS A 90 -9.84 6.06 -11.74
C LYS A 90 -8.76 6.83 -12.51
N PRO A 91 -7.90 6.16 -13.31
CA PRO A 91 -6.87 6.81 -14.10
C PRO A 91 -7.36 7.95 -15.00
N GLU A 92 -8.52 7.78 -15.63
CA GLU A 92 -9.15 8.81 -16.48
C GLU A 92 -9.52 10.09 -15.70
N ASN A 93 -9.73 9.98 -14.38
CA ASN A 93 -10.11 11.09 -13.52
C ASN A 93 -8.89 11.75 -12.90
N HIS A 94 -7.99 10.98 -12.27
CA HIS A 94 -6.79 11.57 -11.64
C HIS A 94 -5.71 11.99 -12.64
N LYS A 95 -5.71 11.43 -13.87
CA LYS A 95 -4.79 11.80 -14.96
C LYS A 95 -3.29 11.73 -14.60
N VAL A 96 -2.94 10.85 -13.67
CA VAL A 96 -1.55 10.62 -13.24
C VAL A 96 -1.04 9.37 -13.93
N TYR A 97 -0.24 9.53 -14.98
CA TYR A 97 0.33 8.42 -15.74
C TYR A 97 1.84 8.27 -15.53
N GLN A 98 2.49 9.35 -15.08
CA GLN A 98 3.89 9.41 -14.65
C GLN A 98 4.01 10.29 -13.39
N THR A 99 5.14 10.22 -12.71
CA THR A 99 5.33 10.86 -11.38
C THR A 99 5.11 12.38 -11.42
N GLU A 100 5.51 13.03 -12.52
CA GLU A 100 5.40 14.48 -12.72
C GLU A 100 3.94 14.95 -12.83
N ASP A 101 3.01 14.07 -13.22
CA ASP A 101 1.60 14.41 -13.35
C ASP A 101 0.93 14.64 -11.99
N VAL A 102 1.51 14.12 -10.89
CA VAL A 102 0.98 14.32 -9.53
C VAL A 102 0.89 15.80 -9.17
N TYR A 103 1.79 16.64 -9.69
CA TYR A 103 1.77 18.08 -9.44
C TYR A 103 0.64 18.81 -10.19
N LYS A 104 0.02 18.15 -11.17
CA LYS A 104 -1.11 18.67 -11.97
C LYS A 104 -2.45 18.08 -11.53
N SER A 105 -2.45 16.99 -10.76
CA SER A 105 -3.67 16.39 -10.23
C SER A 105 -4.35 17.32 -9.24
N GLU A 106 -5.64 17.52 -9.41
CA GLU A 106 -6.49 18.28 -8.48
C GLU A 106 -6.96 17.43 -7.29
N PHE A 107 -6.76 16.11 -7.34
CA PHE A 107 -7.20 15.18 -6.31
C PHE A 107 -6.09 14.93 -5.30
N LYS A 108 -6.44 15.11 -4.02
CA LYS A 108 -5.62 14.72 -2.89
C LYS A 108 -5.70 13.20 -2.70
N SER A 109 -4.56 12.61 -2.34
CA SER A 109 -4.53 11.27 -1.77
C SER A 109 -5.19 11.20 -0.39
N ILE A 110 -5.45 9.98 0.07
CA ILE A 110 -5.89 9.70 1.43
C ILE A 110 -4.89 10.17 2.48
N LEU A 111 -3.59 10.10 2.19
CA LEU A 111 -2.52 10.59 3.07
C LEU A 111 -2.57 12.11 3.23
N GLU A 112 -2.73 12.85 2.12
CA GLU A 112 -2.86 14.31 2.12
C GLU A 112 -4.15 14.77 2.80
N THR A 113 -5.26 14.06 2.54
CA THR A 113 -6.55 14.38 3.15
C THR A 113 -6.52 14.17 4.66
N ALA A 114 -6.05 13.00 5.11
CA ALA A 114 -5.88 12.72 6.54
C ALA A 114 -4.92 13.72 7.20
N SER A 115 -3.79 14.04 6.57
CA SER A 115 -2.84 15.03 7.09
C SER A 115 -3.47 16.42 7.25
N SER A 116 -4.25 16.87 6.26
CA SER A 116 -4.96 18.15 6.34
C SER A 116 -6.03 18.22 7.44
N LEU A 117 -6.46 17.07 7.96
CA LEU A 117 -7.40 16.94 9.08
C LEU A 117 -6.68 16.69 10.41
N GLY A 118 -5.36 16.86 10.46
CA GLY A 118 -4.56 16.78 11.68
C GLY A 118 -4.02 15.39 12.02
N PHE A 119 -4.27 14.37 11.20
CA PHE A 119 -3.68 13.05 11.41
C PHE A 119 -2.19 13.07 11.00
N LYS A 120 -1.32 12.52 11.83
CA LYS A 120 0.08 12.33 11.43
C LYS A 120 0.17 11.19 10.40
N THR A 121 0.59 11.47 9.18
CA THR A 121 0.74 10.47 8.10
C THR A 121 2.18 10.32 7.62
N ALA A 122 2.50 9.14 7.08
CA ALA A 122 3.82 8.86 6.54
C ALA A 122 3.78 8.17 5.17
N VAL A 123 4.74 8.51 4.31
CA VAL A 123 4.99 7.82 3.03
C VAL A 123 6.45 7.35 2.95
N ILE A 124 6.64 6.10 2.54
CA ILE A 124 7.93 5.44 2.36
C ILE A 124 7.94 4.74 1.00
N MET A 125 8.63 5.30 0.02
CA MET A 125 8.71 4.74 -1.34
C MET A 125 9.93 5.30 -2.06
N GLU A 126 10.10 4.94 -3.33
CA GLU A 126 11.15 5.50 -4.19
C GLU A 126 11.14 7.04 -4.14
N GLU A 127 12.33 7.64 -4.09
CA GLU A 127 12.57 9.05 -3.81
C GLU A 127 11.69 10.01 -4.61
N LYS A 128 11.58 9.84 -5.93
CA LYS A 128 10.76 10.74 -6.76
C LYS A 128 9.29 10.65 -6.40
N GLY A 129 8.78 9.44 -6.20
CA GLY A 129 7.40 9.20 -5.76
C GLY A 129 7.12 9.81 -4.39
N ALA A 130 7.99 9.56 -3.40
CA ALA A 130 7.83 10.06 -2.04
C ALA A 130 7.86 11.59 -1.97
N LEU A 131 8.74 12.23 -2.75
CA LEU A 131 8.89 13.69 -2.75
C LEU A 131 7.69 14.43 -3.35
N THR A 132 6.79 13.76 -4.08
CA THR A 132 5.52 14.37 -4.52
C THR A 132 4.63 14.81 -3.35
N PHE A 133 4.82 14.21 -2.17
CA PHE A 133 4.09 14.55 -0.95
C PHE A 133 4.75 15.69 -0.14
N LYS A 134 5.86 16.27 -0.61
CA LYS A 134 6.60 17.32 0.10
C LYS A 134 5.70 18.50 0.44
N ASN A 135 5.70 18.89 1.72
CA ASN A 135 4.84 19.93 2.30
C ASN A 135 3.33 19.62 2.26
N ARG A 136 2.93 18.37 1.98
CA ARG A 136 1.52 17.95 1.92
C ARG A 136 1.15 16.91 2.98
N ILE A 137 2.15 16.27 3.58
CA ILE A 137 2.01 15.30 4.67
C ILE A 137 3.08 15.51 5.75
N ASN A 138 2.94 14.81 6.89
CA ASN A 138 3.80 15.02 8.06
C ASN A 138 5.19 14.40 7.92
N LEU A 139 5.29 13.16 7.42
CA LEU A 139 6.54 12.40 7.37
C LEU A 139 6.79 11.80 5.99
N ILE A 140 7.92 12.13 5.40
CA ILE A 140 8.31 11.64 4.07
C ILE A 140 9.68 11.01 4.24
N LYS A 141 9.75 9.70 4.00
CA LYS A 141 11.02 8.95 4.06
C LYS A 141 11.35 8.40 2.67
N PRO A 142 11.95 9.22 1.79
CA PRO A 142 12.30 8.79 0.43
C PRO A 142 13.38 7.72 0.47
N VAL A 143 13.28 6.70 -0.38
CA VAL A 143 14.30 5.66 -0.55
C VAL A 143 14.98 5.85 -1.90
N LYS A 144 16.31 6.03 -1.90
CA LYS A 144 17.06 6.22 -3.14
C LYS A 144 16.97 4.98 -4.02
N ASN A 145 16.63 5.20 -5.29
CA ASN A 145 16.69 4.15 -6.29
C ASN A 145 18.11 3.56 -6.38
N ARG A 146 18.20 2.24 -6.51
CA ARG A 146 19.46 1.49 -6.61
C ARG A 146 19.23 0.18 -7.34
N GLU A 147 20.31 -0.44 -7.80
CA GLU A 147 20.28 -1.76 -8.44
C GLU A 147 20.04 -2.89 -7.44
N ASP A 148 20.57 -2.78 -6.22
CA ASP A 148 20.31 -3.75 -5.14
C ASP A 148 18.89 -3.57 -4.57
N ILE A 149 17.94 -4.32 -5.14
CA ILE A 149 16.54 -4.22 -4.75
C ILE A 149 16.27 -4.84 -3.38
N ILE A 150 17.10 -5.78 -2.92
CA ILE A 150 16.98 -6.34 -1.57
C ILE A 150 17.33 -5.26 -0.55
N GLU A 151 18.43 -4.53 -0.76
CA GLU A 151 18.80 -3.40 0.08
C GLU A 151 17.77 -2.27 0.02
N PHE A 152 17.20 -1.99 -1.16
CA PHE A 152 16.10 -1.02 -1.32
C PHE A 152 14.90 -1.38 -0.44
N ASP A 153 14.39 -2.61 -0.54
CA ASP A 153 13.21 -3.05 0.22
C ASP A 153 13.52 -3.18 1.72
N ASN A 154 14.75 -3.54 2.08
CA ASN A 154 15.20 -3.48 3.48
C ASN A 154 15.15 -2.06 4.03
N GLU A 155 15.60 -1.06 3.26
CA GLU A 155 15.51 0.34 3.67
C GLU A 155 14.06 0.83 3.77
N VAL A 156 13.17 0.40 2.86
CA VAL A 156 11.71 0.64 2.96
C VAL A 156 11.18 0.08 4.27
N LYS A 157 11.54 -1.15 4.63
CA LYS A 157 11.16 -1.78 5.90
C LYS A 157 11.67 -0.97 7.10
N GLU A 158 12.96 -0.68 7.19
CA GLU A 158 13.53 0.09 8.33
C GLU A 158 12.86 1.45 8.50
N LYS A 159 12.66 2.20 7.40
CA LYS A 159 11.95 3.49 7.43
C LYS A 159 10.48 3.37 7.83
N THR A 160 9.84 2.25 7.50
CA THR A 160 8.49 1.94 7.96
C THR A 160 8.47 1.69 9.48
N LEU A 161 9.46 0.99 10.03
CA LEU A 161 9.61 0.80 11.48
C LEU A 161 9.84 2.13 12.20
N GLU A 162 10.67 3.01 11.65
CA GLU A 162 10.86 4.37 12.16
C GLU A 162 9.55 5.17 12.17
N ALA A 163 8.77 5.12 11.07
CA ALA A 163 7.48 5.80 10.98
C ALA A 163 6.44 5.24 11.98
N LEU A 164 6.52 3.95 12.32
CA LEU A 164 5.69 3.32 13.35
C LEU A 164 5.98 3.87 14.75
N ASN A 165 7.24 4.17 15.06
CA ASN A 165 7.66 4.82 16.32
C ASN A 165 7.18 6.27 16.42
N GLU A 166 7.00 6.93 15.28
CA GLU A 166 6.59 8.33 15.21
C GLU A 166 5.08 8.57 15.38
N GLU A 167 4.33 7.57 15.85
CA GLU A 167 2.88 7.63 16.12
C GLU A 167 2.00 8.02 14.92
N CYS A 168 2.48 7.78 13.70
CA CYS A 168 1.69 7.99 12.49
C CYS A 168 0.41 7.13 12.52
N LYS A 169 -0.72 7.74 12.18
CA LYS A 169 -2.06 7.12 12.12
C LYS A 169 -2.29 6.36 10.82
N LEU A 170 -1.69 6.85 9.73
CA LEU A 170 -1.68 6.21 8.43
C LEU A 170 -0.26 6.21 7.87
N ILE A 171 0.24 5.01 7.54
CA ILE A 171 1.55 4.81 6.93
C ILE A 171 1.33 4.11 5.59
N THR A 172 1.98 4.58 4.53
CA THR A 172 2.04 3.88 3.24
C THR A 172 3.48 3.56 2.89
N ALA A 173 3.76 2.30 2.55
CA ALA A 173 5.07 1.85 2.09
C ALA A 173 4.97 1.11 0.75
N HIS A 174 5.95 1.31 -0.13
CA HIS A 174 6.02 0.65 -1.45
C HIS A 174 7.28 -0.20 -1.59
N PHE A 175 7.10 -1.50 -1.80
CA PHE A 175 8.15 -2.52 -1.98
C PHE A 175 8.24 -2.92 -3.45
N ARG A 176 9.45 -3.21 -3.97
CA ARG A 176 9.71 -3.42 -5.41
C ARG A 176 10.31 -4.77 -5.77
N ILE A 177 10.63 -5.59 -4.77
CA ILE A 177 11.44 -6.80 -4.97
C ILE A 177 10.82 -7.80 -5.95
N LEU A 178 9.49 -7.94 -5.99
CA LEU A 178 8.83 -8.90 -6.88
C LEU A 178 8.90 -8.50 -8.36
N ASP A 179 8.71 -7.22 -8.68
CA ASP A 179 8.85 -6.73 -10.06
C ASP A 179 10.27 -6.98 -10.61
N LYS A 180 11.29 -6.82 -9.75
CA LYS A 180 12.70 -6.85 -10.18
C LYS A 180 13.36 -8.21 -10.10
N LEU A 181 13.05 -9.01 -9.08
CA LEU A 181 13.66 -10.33 -8.87
C LEU A 181 12.70 -11.49 -9.22
N GLY A 182 11.44 -11.17 -9.51
CA GLY A 182 10.42 -12.16 -9.85
C GLY A 182 9.89 -12.89 -8.62
N TYR A 183 9.67 -14.20 -8.79
CA TYR A 183 8.70 -14.96 -8.01
C TYR A 183 9.25 -16.26 -7.43
N ASP A 184 10.57 -16.38 -7.33
CA ASP A 184 11.18 -17.55 -6.72
C ASP A 184 10.99 -17.58 -5.21
N VAL A 185 11.21 -18.75 -4.61
CA VAL A 185 11.00 -18.97 -3.17
C VAL A 185 11.88 -18.05 -2.31
N LYS A 186 13.09 -17.68 -2.77
CA LYS A 186 13.99 -16.82 -2.00
C LYS A 186 13.44 -15.40 -1.93
N THR A 187 12.98 -14.89 -3.07
CA THR A 187 12.39 -13.56 -3.20
C THR A 187 11.14 -13.42 -2.34
N VAL A 188 10.26 -14.42 -2.40
CA VAL A 188 9.03 -14.48 -1.60
C VAL A 188 9.33 -14.53 -0.10
N LYS A 189 10.37 -15.27 0.32
CA LYS A 189 10.80 -15.30 1.72
C LYS A 189 11.26 -13.93 2.20
N ILE A 190 12.02 -13.19 1.40
CA ILE A 190 12.47 -11.82 1.74
C ILE A 190 11.26 -10.88 1.90
N VAL A 191 10.29 -10.93 0.99
CA VAL A 191 9.02 -10.18 1.13
C VAL A 191 8.33 -10.51 2.45
N ASN A 192 8.18 -11.80 2.75
CA ASN A 192 7.54 -12.25 3.99
C ASN A 192 8.33 -11.80 5.23
N GLU A 193 9.66 -11.86 5.23
CA GLU A 193 10.51 -11.41 6.34
C GLU A 193 10.34 -9.90 6.60
N ASN A 194 10.29 -9.09 5.54
CA ASN A 194 10.06 -7.65 5.64
C ASN A 194 8.67 -7.35 6.23
N ILE A 195 7.62 -7.98 5.69
CA ILE A 195 6.24 -7.78 6.18
C ILE A 195 6.09 -8.31 7.61
N THR A 196 6.69 -9.45 7.93
CA THR A 196 6.68 -10.04 9.29
C THR A 196 7.36 -9.12 10.28
N SER A 197 8.47 -8.48 9.91
CA SER A 197 9.17 -7.52 10.76
C SER A 197 8.26 -6.32 11.09
N ILE A 198 7.58 -5.77 10.08
CA ILE A 198 6.61 -4.68 10.27
C ILE A 198 5.44 -5.12 11.15
N PHE A 199 4.90 -6.33 10.91
CA PHE A 199 3.81 -6.90 11.69
C PHE A 199 4.19 -7.04 13.17
N ASN A 200 5.35 -7.63 13.47
CA ASN A 200 5.83 -7.84 14.83
C ASN A 200 6.13 -6.52 15.56
N PHE A 201 6.47 -5.46 14.83
CA PHE A 201 6.74 -4.14 15.39
C PHE A 201 5.46 -3.34 15.69
N CYS A 202 4.35 -3.67 15.03
CA CYS A 202 3.10 -2.97 15.23
C CYS A 202 2.56 -3.19 16.65
N LYS A 203 2.17 -2.09 17.30
CA LYS A 203 1.45 -2.13 18.57
C LYS A 203 0.04 -2.70 18.36
N SER A 204 -0.60 -3.13 19.44
CA SER A 204 -1.99 -3.58 19.40
C SER A 204 -2.92 -2.51 18.81
N LYS A 205 -4.02 -2.94 18.20
CA LYS A 205 -5.00 -2.10 17.50
C LYS A 205 -4.43 -1.45 16.22
N SER A 206 -3.54 -2.13 15.51
CA SER A 206 -3.16 -1.72 14.15
C SER A 206 -3.83 -2.62 13.11
N LEU A 207 -4.20 -2.05 11.97
CA LEU A 207 -4.59 -2.81 10.78
C LEU A 207 -3.47 -2.69 9.75
N ILE A 208 -2.95 -3.81 9.29
CA ILE A 208 -2.04 -3.88 8.15
C ILE A 208 -2.86 -4.31 6.94
N MET A 209 -2.86 -3.48 5.90
CA MET A 209 -3.43 -3.74 4.59
C MET A 209 -2.28 -3.96 3.60
N ILE A 210 -2.21 -5.14 2.98
CA ILE A 210 -1.20 -5.49 1.98
C ILE A 210 -1.90 -5.64 0.64
N CYS A 211 -1.41 -4.95 -0.38
CA CYS A 211 -1.96 -5.06 -1.73
C CYS A 211 -0.88 -5.03 -2.80
N GLY A 212 -1.20 -5.54 -3.99
CA GLY A 212 -0.41 -5.25 -5.18
C GLY A 212 -0.76 -3.89 -5.79
N ASP A 213 0.12 -3.34 -6.62
CA ASP A 213 -0.20 -2.22 -7.51
C ASP A 213 -0.66 -2.72 -8.90
N HIS A 214 -0.09 -3.80 -9.40
CA HIS A 214 -0.54 -4.49 -10.59
C HIS A 214 -0.09 -5.96 -10.55
N PRO A 215 -0.66 -6.83 -11.40
CA PRO A 215 -0.14 -8.18 -11.59
C PRO A 215 1.19 -8.15 -12.37
N PRO A 216 1.91 -9.29 -12.45
CA PRO A 216 3.17 -9.36 -13.20
C PRO A 216 3.00 -8.90 -14.66
N HIS A 217 3.97 -8.16 -15.21
CA HIS A 217 3.90 -7.58 -16.57
C HIS A 217 3.60 -8.58 -17.69
N ASN A 218 3.99 -9.85 -17.55
CA ASN A 218 3.76 -10.91 -18.55
C ASN A 218 2.52 -11.77 -18.26
N SER A 219 1.67 -11.35 -17.32
CA SER A 219 0.43 -12.05 -16.94
C SER A 219 -0.78 -11.43 -17.66
N LYS A 220 -1.79 -12.26 -17.97
CA LYS A 220 -3.14 -11.79 -18.38
C LYS A 220 -4.06 -11.54 -17.19
N GLU A 221 -3.53 -11.69 -15.98
CA GLU A 221 -4.27 -11.46 -14.75
C GLU A 221 -4.66 -10.00 -14.61
N ILE A 222 -5.86 -9.75 -14.10
CA ILE A 222 -6.41 -8.40 -13.84
C ILE A 222 -6.76 -8.20 -12.37
N TYR A 223 -6.22 -9.08 -11.51
CA TYR A 223 -6.53 -9.10 -10.09
C TYR A 223 -5.26 -9.08 -9.25
N ILE A 224 -5.30 -8.29 -8.19
CA ILE A 224 -4.31 -8.22 -7.12
C ILE A 224 -4.95 -8.74 -5.82
N PRO A 225 -4.16 -9.20 -4.83
CA PRO A 225 -4.68 -9.46 -3.51
C PRO A 225 -4.87 -8.14 -2.75
N VAL A 226 -5.86 -8.10 -1.88
CA VAL A 226 -5.90 -7.20 -0.72
C VAL A 226 -6.00 -8.08 0.51
N ILE A 227 -4.95 -8.07 1.34
CA ILE A 227 -4.87 -8.86 2.56
C ILE A 227 -4.94 -7.90 3.73
N VAL A 228 -5.80 -8.19 4.70
CA VAL A 228 -5.89 -7.39 5.93
C VAL A 228 -5.65 -8.25 7.16
N VAL A 229 -4.79 -7.75 8.04
CA VAL A 229 -4.35 -8.43 9.26
C VAL A 229 -4.38 -7.43 10.42
N LYS A 230 -4.83 -7.88 11.59
CA LYS A 230 -4.80 -7.08 12.82
C LYS A 230 -3.66 -7.47 13.74
N THR A 231 -3.21 -6.50 14.54
CA THR A 231 -2.26 -6.68 15.65
C THR A 231 -2.88 -6.29 16.98
#